data_AF-A0A1S0U3P7-F1
#
_entry.id   AF-A0A1S0U3P7-F1
#
_cell.length_a   1.000
_cell.length_b   1.000
_cell.length_c   1.000
_cell.angle_alpha   90.00
_cell.angle_beta   90.00
_cell.angle_gamma   90.00
#
_symmetry.space_group_name_H-M   'P 1'
#
loop_
_entity.id
_entity.type
_entity.pdbx_description
1 polymer ?
#
loop_
_entity_poly.entity_id
_entity_poly.type
_entity_poly.pdbx_seq_one_letter_code
_entity_poly.pdbx_strand_id
1 'polypeptide(L)'
;MNRNLKLLKCPIIPNESSYEIISEGPVSIWYYGKKQKKTDYYAFQIIREVIPMLFITFNHQTSIIAQSSIPIYIPFDTNIVVDGKEVQLYLGEGCQITHKEKRKKYTTILNGQFEIPKSHIIVLHCANVKQQFHDVIQVIITDGMIAYCGGKNHILLNTSDTKITVLQTATN
;
A
#
# COMPACT_ATOMS: atom_id res chain seq x y z
N MET A 1 -12.12 -11.19 -21.69
CA MET A 1 -10.76 -10.81 -22.14
C MET A 1 -9.82 -10.82 -20.93
N ASN A 2 -8.99 -11.84 -20.77
CA ASN A 2 -7.94 -11.88 -19.74
C ASN A 2 -6.78 -10.98 -20.19
N ARG A 3 -6.82 -9.68 -19.83
CA ARG A 3 -5.60 -8.88 -19.88
C ARG A 3 -4.72 -9.36 -18.72
N ASN A 4 -3.59 -9.97 -19.01
CA ASN A 4 -2.59 -10.31 -18.00
C ASN A 4 -2.11 -9.00 -17.35
N LEU A 5 -2.67 -8.68 -16.19
CA LEU A 5 -2.32 -7.46 -15.45
C LEU A 5 -0.89 -7.59 -14.93
N LYS A 6 -0.08 -6.55 -15.13
CA LYS A 6 1.24 -6.43 -14.50
C LYS A 6 1.09 -5.90 -13.07
N LEU A 7 1.02 -6.83 -12.12
CA LEU A 7 1.08 -6.53 -10.70
C LEU A 7 2.52 -6.28 -10.27
N LEU A 8 2.71 -5.31 -9.37
CA LEU A 8 3.97 -5.14 -8.66
C LEU A 8 4.14 -6.32 -7.71
N LYS A 9 5.14 -7.16 -7.97
CA LYS A 9 5.42 -8.31 -7.12
C LYS A 9 5.98 -7.83 -5.78
N CYS A 10 5.61 -8.52 -4.70
CA CYS A 10 6.23 -8.30 -3.41
C CYS A 10 7.75 -8.49 -3.57
N PRO A 11 8.58 -7.49 -3.20
CA PRO A 11 9.98 -7.48 -3.55
C PRO A 11 10.77 -8.59 -2.84
N ILE A 12 10.37 -9.01 -1.63
CA ILE A 12 11.07 -10.05 -0.86
C ILE A 12 10.11 -10.78 0.09
N ILE A 13 10.27 -12.11 0.20
CA ILE A 13 9.68 -12.94 1.26
C ILE A 13 10.55 -12.80 2.52
N PRO A 14 10.00 -12.76 3.76
CA PRO A 14 10.81 -12.66 4.97
C PRO A 14 11.99 -13.63 4.96
N ASN A 15 13.19 -13.12 5.27
CA ASN A 15 14.44 -13.85 5.29
C ASN A 15 15.36 -13.34 6.42
N GLU A 16 16.58 -13.87 6.52
CA GLU A 16 17.56 -13.49 7.54
C GLU A 16 17.96 -11.99 7.51
N SER A 17 17.72 -11.30 6.39
CA SER A 17 17.95 -9.86 6.21
C SER A 17 16.68 -9.03 6.35
N SER A 18 15.70 -9.53 7.12
CA SER A 18 14.47 -8.81 7.46
C SER A 18 14.16 -8.98 8.94
N TYR A 19 13.45 -8.01 9.52
CA TYR A 19 12.91 -8.14 10.87
C TYR A 19 11.47 -7.65 10.92
N GLU A 20 10.69 -8.28 11.77
CA GLU A 20 9.30 -7.90 12.06
C GLU A 20 9.29 -6.57 12.84
N ILE A 21 8.48 -5.60 12.39
CA ILE A 21 8.23 -4.36 13.11
C ILE A 21 7.04 -4.57 14.06
N ILE A 22 5.92 -5.08 13.52
CA ILE A 22 4.69 -5.35 14.26
C ILE A 22 3.91 -6.46 13.56
N SER A 23 3.31 -7.36 14.34
CA SER A 23 2.41 -8.41 13.86
C SER A 23 1.19 -8.46 14.76
N GLU A 24 0.05 -7.99 14.23
CA GLU A 24 -1.18 -7.87 14.99
C GLU A 24 -2.40 -8.21 14.15
N GLY A 25 -3.04 -9.35 14.46
CA GLY A 25 -4.25 -9.80 13.77
C GLY A 25 -3.97 -10.16 12.30
N PRO A 26 -4.77 -9.66 11.32
CA PRO A 26 -4.62 -10.04 9.92
C PRO A 26 -3.48 -9.32 9.20
N VAL A 27 -2.66 -8.54 9.91
CA VAL A 27 -1.61 -7.70 9.33
C VAL A 27 -0.29 -8.00 10.02
N SER A 28 0.77 -8.12 9.21
CA SER A 28 2.15 -8.04 9.70
C SER A 28 2.95 -7.04 8.87
N ILE A 29 3.80 -6.28 9.54
CA ILE A 29 4.62 -5.22 8.96
C ILE A 29 6.08 -5.58 9.20
N TRP A 30 6.84 -5.64 8.12
CA TRP A 30 8.21 -6.11 8.13
C TRP A 30 9.14 -5.08 7.49
N TYR A 31 10.31 -4.89 8.09
CA TYR A 31 11.39 -4.14 7.47
C TYR A 31 12.35 -5.10 6.79
N TYR A 32 12.69 -4.82 5.53
CA TYR A 32 13.64 -5.59 4.74
C TYR A 32 14.91 -4.76 4.54
N GLY A 33 16.00 -5.23 5.13
CA GLY A 33 17.29 -4.55 5.11
C GLY A 33 18.11 -4.94 6.33
N LYS A 34 19.42 -4.63 6.28
CA LYS A 34 20.28 -4.81 7.46
C LYS A 34 19.79 -3.91 8.59
N LYS A 35 19.74 -4.45 9.81
CA LYS A 35 19.42 -3.68 11.02
C LYS A 35 20.51 -2.63 11.25
N GLN A 36 20.29 -1.41 10.77
CA GLN A 36 21.17 -0.27 11.02
C GLN A 36 20.72 0.49 12.28
N LYS A 37 21.65 1.24 12.90
CA LYS A 37 21.37 2.03 14.10
C LYS A 37 20.57 3.29 13.77
N LYS A 38 19.45 3.49 14.46
CA LYS A 38 18.80 4.78 14.84
C LYS A 38 18.32 5.77 13.76
N THR A 39 18.57 5.57 12.47
CA THR A 39 18.25 6.59 11.43
C THR A 39 16.91 6.41 10.72
N ASP A 40 16.17 5.36 11.05
CA ASP A 40 14.96 4.99 10.33
C ASP A 40 13.72 5.58 11.04
N TYR A 41 13.21 6.69 10.52
CA TYR A 41 12.05 7.38 11.06
C TYR A 41 10.77 6.81 10.45
N TYR A 42 10.25 5.76 11.05
CA TYR A 42 8.92 5.22 10.74
C TYR A 42 8.06 5.08 12.01
N ALA A 43 6.76 5.24 11.84
CA ALA A 43 5.74 5.04 12.86
C ALA A 43 4.52 4.38 12.21
N PHE A 44 3.98 3.37 12.92
CA PHE A 44 2.79 2.65 12.50
C PHE A 44 1.79 2.61 13.63
N GLN A 45 0.52 2.79 13.31
CA GLN A 45 -0.58 2.56 14.22
C GLN A 45 -1.60 1.64 13.54
N ILE A 46 -1.95 0.54 14.19
CA ILE A 46 -2.98 -0.38 13.74
C ILE A 46 -4.23 -0.13 14.59
N ILE A 47 -5.30 0.31 13.94
CA ILE A 47 -6.61 0.56 14.56
C ILE A 47 -7.58 -0.51 14.08
N ARG A 48 -8.27 -1.13 15.02
CA ARG A 48 -9.28 -2.16 14.74
C ARG A 48 -10.64 -1.62 15.17
N GLU A 49 -11.50 -1.38 14.20
CA GLU A 49 -12.84 -0.85 14.42
C GLU A 49 -13.89 -1.90 14.06
N VAL A 50 -14.97 -1.91 14.82
CA VAL A 50 -16.19 -2.64 14.50
C VAL A 50 -17.18 -1.63 13.97
N ILE A 51 -17.56 -1.74 12.69
CA ILE A 51 -18.56 -0.85 12.09
C ILE A 51 -19.92 -1.58 12.14
N PRO A 52 -20.84 -1.19 13.03
CA PRO A 52 -22.18 -1.76 13.05
C PRO A 52 -22.97 -1.24 11.85
N MET A 53 -23.35 -2.11 10.92
CA MET A 53 -24.33 -1.75 9.88
C MET A 53 -25.76 -1.87 10.43
N LEU A 54 -26.67 -1.02 9.92
CA LEU A 54 -28.09 -0.91 10.32
C LEU A 54 -28.86 -2.26 10.30
N PHE A 55 -28.31 -3.31 9.69
CA PHE A 55 -28.83 -4.68 9.68
C PHE A 55 -27.75 -5.68 10.11
N ILE A 56 -27.51 -5.82 11.42
CA ILE A 56 -26.81 -6.90 12.14
C ILE A 56 -25.68 -7.64 11.37
N THR A 57 -24.86 -6.90 10.64
CA THR A 57 -23.64 -7.40 10.00
C THR A 57 -22.53 -6.50 10.48
N PHE A 58 -21.64 -7.07 11.30
CA PHE A 58 -20.43 -6.41 11.74
C PHE A 58 -19.39 -6.59 10.66
N ASN A 59 -19.00 -5.51 9.99
CA ASN A 59 -17.80 -5.52 9.18
C ASN A 59 -16.67 -5.00 10.06
N HIS A 60 -15.62 -5.79 10.24
CA HIS A 60 -14.42 -5.28 10.87
C HIS A 60 -13.60 -4.50 9.85
N GLN A 61 -13.13 -3.34 10.29
CA GLN A 61 -12.18 -2.55 9.55
C GLN A 61 -10.87 -2.51 10.32
N THR A 62 -9.78 -2.92 9.66
CA THR A 62 -8.42 -2.71 10.15
C THR A 62 -7.80 -1.56 9.37
N SER A 63 -7.49 -0.48 10.06
CA SER A 63 -6.82 0.70 9.51
C SER A 63 -5.36 0.70 9.94
N ILE A 64 -4.44 0.81 8.99
CA ILE A 64 -3.00 0.93 9.23
C ILE A 64 -2.61 2.37 8.89
N ILE A 65 -2.37 3.19 9.90
CA ILE A 65 -1.81 4.53 9.72
C ILE A 65 -0.31 4.37 9.62
N ALA A 66 0.25 4.77 8.48
CA ALA A 66 1.67 4.66 8.20
C ALA A 66 2.28 6.07 8.06
N GLN A 67 3.43 6.25 8.68
CA GLN A 67 4.34 7.37 8.47
C GLN A 67 5.75 6.83 8.38
N SER A 68 6.47 7.12 7.30
CA SER A 68 7.80 6.54 7.11
C SER A 68 8.64 7.34 6.12
N SER A 69 9.89 7.61 6.48
CA SER A 69 10.91 8.07 5.52
C SER A 69 11.39 6.95 4.58
N ILE A 70 11.12 5.70 4.95
CA ILE A 70 11.45 4.50 4.18
C ILE A 70 10.27 4.15 3.29
N PRO A 71 10.50 3.78 2.02
CA PRO A 71 9.41 3.39 1.15
C PRO A 71 8.62 2.19 1.70
N ILE A 72 7.32 2.19 1.44
CA ILE A 72 6.41 1.12 1.86
C ILE A 72 5.87 0.37 0.64
N TYR A 73 5.80 -0.96 0.73
CA TYR A 73 5.07 -1.81 -0.20
C TYR A 73 3.74 -2.22 0.43
N ILE A 74 2.67 -1.94 -0.31
CA ILE A 74 1.29 -2.25 0.05
C ILE A 74 0.80 -3.36 -0.88
N PRO A 75 0.26 -4.47 -0.36
CA PRO A 75 -0.15 -5.62 -1.15
C PRO A 75 -1.32 -5.28 -2.07
N PHE A 76 -1.52 -6.12 -3.09
CA PHE A 76 -2.59 -5.96 -4.07
C PHE A 76 -3.99 -6.00 -3.40
N ASP A 77 -5.00 -5.43 -4.06
CA ASP A 77 -6.42 -5.41 -3.60
C ASP A 77 -6.63 -4.84 -2.17
N THR A 78 -5.70 -4.01 -1.69
CA THR A 78 -5.83 -3.30 -0.41
C THR A 78 -6.40 -1.90 -0.63
N ASN A 79 -7.25 -1.42 0.28
CA ASN A 79 -7.74 -0.05 0.26
C ASN A 79 -6.65 0.90 0.75
N ILE A 80 -6.48 2.03 0.08
CA ILE A 80 -5.45 3.01 0.38
C ILE A 80 -6.11 4.38 0.49
N VAL A 81 -5.82 5.13 1.55
CA VAL A 81 -6.18 6.53 1.71
C VAL A 81 -4.90 7.34 1.76
N VAL A 82 -4.75 8.28 0.85
CA VAL A 82 -3.66 9.26 0.90
C VAL A 82 -4.19 10.50 1.56
N ASP A 83 -3.80 10.68 2.82
CA ASP A 83 -4.18 11.83 3.65
C ASP A 83 -3.04 12.82 3.83
N GLY A 84 -1.81 12.38 3.53
CA GLY A 84 -0.62 13.22 3.60
C GLY A 84 -0.30 14.02 2.34
N LYS A 85 0.45 15.10 2.53
CA LYS A 85 1.07 15.95 1.51
C LYS A 85 2.35 15.33 0.95
N GLU A 86 2.74 15.75 -0.24
CA GLU A 86 3.99 15.36 -0.92
C GLU A 86 4.21 13.84 -1.09
N VAL A 87 3.13 13.05 -1.02
CA VAL A 87 3.18 11.60 -1.16
C VAL A 87 3.51 11.19 -2.59
N GLN A 88 4.33 10.15 -2.74
CA GLN A 88 4.66 9.56 -4.04
C GLN A 88 4.08 8.15 -4.13
N LEU A 89 3.21 7.93 -5.11
CA LEU A 89 2.60 6.63 -5.36
C LEU A 89 3.18 6.00 -6.63
N TYR A 90 3.58 4.75 -6.50
CA TYR A 90 3.93 3.86 -7.59
C TYR A 90 2.92 2.73 -7.67
N LEU A 91 2.15 2.69 -8.75
CA LEU A 91 0.98 1.85 -8.87
C LEU A 91 1.19 0.72 -9.88
N GLY A 92 0.96 -0.52 -9.42
CA GLY A 92 0.73 -1.66 -10.31
C GLY A 92 -0.56 -1.50 -11.12
N GLU A 93 -0.74 -2.35 -12.12
CA GLU A 93 -1.90 -2.25 -13.00
C GLU A 93 -3.23 -2.54 -12.26
N GLY A 94 -4.30 -1.94 -12.78
CA GLY A 94 -5.66 -2.14 -12.27
C GLY A 94 -6.01 -1.35 -11.01
N CYS A 95 -5.11 -0.51 -10.49
CA CYS A 95 -5.45 0.37 -9.38
C CYS A 95 -6.57 1.35 -9.78
N GLN A 96 -7.52 1.54 -8.89
CA GLN A 96 -8.63 2.47 -9.05
C GLN A 96 -8.37 3.70 -8.20
N ILE A 97 -8.28 4.87 -8.82
CA ILE A 97 -7.99 6.12 -8.12
C ILE A 97 -9.26 6.95 -8.07
N THR A 98 -9.71 7.25 -6.86
CA THR A 98 -10.81 8.17 -6.58
C THR A 98 -10.23 9.44 -5.96
N HIS A 99 -10.56 10.59 -6.52
CA HIS A 99 -10.10 11.88 -6.03
C HIS A 99 -11.30 12.74 -5.66
N LYS A 100 -11.30 13.36 -4.46
CA LYS A 100 -12.40 14.22 -4.02
C LYS A 100 -12.52 15.49 -4.86
N GLU A 101 -11.43 15.99 -5.44
CA GLU A 101 -11.38 17.28 -6.14
C GLU A 101 -10.87 17.14 -7.59
N LYS A 102 -11.73 16.70 -8.53
CA LYS A 102 -11.46 16.55 -9.99
C LYS A 102 -10.27 15.66 -10.40
N ARG A 103 -10.15 15.40 -11.72
CA ARG A 103 -9.20 14.46 -12.34
C ARG A 103 -7.74 14.89 -12.10
N LYS A 104 -6.95 14.00 -11.50
CA LYS A 104 -5.50 14.16 -11.32
C LYS A 104 -4.75 13.54 -12.50
N LYS A 105 -3.69 14.20 -12.96
CA LYS A 105 -2.79 13.63 -13.97
C LYS A 105 -1.86 12.62 -13.31
N TYR A 106 -1.57 11.53 -13.99
CA TYR A 106 -0.58 10.54 -13.59
C TYR A 106 0.48 10.42 -14.68
N THR A 107 1.70 10.12 -14.27
CA THR A 107 2.78 9.75 -15.18
C THR A 107 2.72 8.25 -15.39
N THR A 108 2.89 7.82 -16.62
CA THR A 108 2.87 6.40 -16.98
C THR A 108 4.28 5.97 -17.37
N ILE A 109 4.75 4.83 -16.86
CA ILE A 109 6.09 4.30 -17.11
C ILE A 109 6.07 2.85 -17.58
N LEU A 110 7.08 2.45 -18.36
CA LEU A 110 7.27 1.07 -18.79
C LEU A 110 7.92 0.22 -17.71
N ASN A 111 7.69 -1.09 -17.77
CA ASN A 111 8.22 -2.05 -16.79
C ASN A 111 9.76 -2.07 -16.66
N GLY A 112 10.50 -1.72 -17.72
CA GLY A 112 11.96 -1.63 -17.67
C GLY A 112 12.48 -0.33 -17.04
N GLN A 113 11.60 0.64 -16.78
CA GLN A 113 11.95 1.94 -16.20
C GLN A 113 11.66 2.00 -14.69
N PHE A 114 11.27 0.85 -14.11
CA PHE A 114 10.72 0.76 -12.78
C PHE A 114 11.30 -0.41 -12.00
N GLU A 115 11.90 -0.14 -10.84
CA GLU A 115 12.34 -1.18 -9.91
C GLU A 115 11.86 -0.86 -8.49
N ILE A 116 11.20 -1.84 -7.87
CA ILE A 116 10.84 -1.79 -6.45
C ILE A 116 12.13 -2.06 -5.64
N PRO A 117 12.42 -1.27 -4.59
CA PRO A 117 13.59 -1.51 -3.75
C PRO A 117 13.62 -2.94 -3.21
N LYS A 118 14.75 -3.63 -3.42
CA LYS A 118 15.04 -4.97 -2.90
C LYS A 118 15.63 -4.96 -1.48
N SER A 119 15.76 -3.79 -0.87
CA SER A 119 16.28 -3.59 0.48
C SER A 119 15.95 -2.16 0.89
N HIS A 120 15.94 -1.89 2.19
CA HIS A 120 15.53 -0.62 2.77
C HIS A 120 14.09 -0.27 2.36
N ILE A 121 13.20 -1.23 2.57
CA ILE A 121 11.76 -1.11 2.28
C ILE A 121 10.94 -1.75 3.40
N ILE A 122 9.80 -1.15 3.71
CA ILE A 122 8.81 -1.72 4.61
C ILE A 122 7.76 -2.44 3.79
N VAL A 123 7.38 -3.65 4.16
CA VAL A 123 6.38 -4.44 3.42
C VAL A 123 5.24 -4.78 4.36
N LEU A 124 4.03 -4.47 3.93
CA LEU A 124 2.80 -4.92 4.56
C LEU A 124 2.42 -6.30 4.02
N HIS A 125 2.21 -7.25 4.91
CA HIS A 125 1.59 -8.54 4.59
C HIS A 125 0.21 -8.56 5.23
N CYS A 126 -0.80 -8.82 4.40
CA CYS A 126 -2.20 -8.83 4.81
C CYS A 126 -2.80 -10.20 4.53
N ALA A 127 -3.54 -10.75 5.50
CA ALA A 127 -4.38 -11.92 5.28
C ALA A 127 -5.55 -11.57 4.34
N ASN A 128 -6.09 -12.57 3.66
CA ASN A 128 -7.22 -12.41 2.74
C ASN A 128 -8.56 -12.33 3.50
N VAL A 129 -8.71 -11.30 4.32
CA VAL A 129 -9.86 -11.13 5.21
C VAL A 129 -11.14 -10.76 4.47
N LYS A 130 -11.02 -10.13 3.31
CA LYS A 130 -12.17 -9.73 2.46
C LYS A 130 -12.97 -10.93 1.97
N GLN A 131 -12.29 -11.99 1.53
CA GLN A 131 -12.95 -13.20 1.05
C GLN A 131 -13.39 -14.13 2.19
N GLN A 132 -12.63 -14.17 3.29
CA GLN A 132 -12.90 -15.09 4.39
C GLN A 132 -13.90 -14.56 5.41
N PHE A 133 -13.89 -13.25 5.67
CA PHE A 133 -14.61 -12.63 6.78
C PHE A 133 -15.44 -11.41 6.37
N HIS A 134 -15.48 -11.05 5.08
CA HIS A 134 -16.11 -9.81 4.59
C HIS A 134 -15.56 -8.53 5.22
N ASP A 135 -14.35 -8.60 5.78
CA ASP A 135 -13.67 -7.50 6.44
C ASP A 135 -12.83 -6.66 5.47
N VAL A 136 -12.44 -5.48 5.93
CA VAL A 136 -11.69 -4.51 5.12
C VAL A 136 -10.36 -4.17 5.79
N ILE A 137 -9.28 -4.19 5.01
CA ILE A 137 -7.99 -3.62 5.40
C ILE A 137 -7.79 -2.33 4.61
N GLN A 138 -7.48 -1.26 5.32
CA GLN A 138 -7.18 0.05 4.76
C GLN A 138 -5.81 0.54 5.24
N VAL A 139 -5.01 1.09 4.34
CA VAL A 139 -3.74 1.73 4.65
C VAL A 139 -3.88 3.23 4.46
N ILE A 140 -3.58 4.00 5.49
CA ILE A 140 -3.59 5.47 5.48
C ILE A 140 -2.15 5.94 5.37
N ILE A 141 -1.83 6.63 4.27
CA ILE A 141 -0.50 7.14 3.94
C ILE A 141 -0.43 8.62 4.31
N THR A 142 0.57 8.98 5.10
CA THR A 142 0.80 10.34 5.62
C THR A 142 1.96 11.04 4.89
N ASP A 143 2.31 12.24 5.35
CA ASP A 143 3.17 13.20 4.65
C ASP A 143 4.52 12.63 4.20
N GLY A 144 4.94 13.00 2.99
CA GLY A 144 6.27 12.76 2.42
C GLY A 144 6.57 11.29 2.09
N MET A 145 5.63 10.38 2.27
CA MET A 145 5.85 8.96 2.08
C MET A 145 5.98 8.56 0.61
N ILE A 146 6.76 7.50 0.38
CA ILE A 146 6.83 6.80 -0.91
C ILE A 146 6.15 5.44 -0.76
N ALA A 147 5.13 5.17 -1.57
CA ALA A 147 4.37 3.92 -1.52
C ALA A 147 4.32 3.18 -2.86
N TYR A 148 4.60 1.89 -2.79
CA TYR A 148 4.55 0.91 -3.87
C TYR A 148 3.30 0.06 -3.71
N CYS A 149 2.37 0.13 -4.66
CA CYS A 149 1.08 -0.55 -4.58
C CYS A 149 1.07 -1.78 -5.50
N GLY A 150 0.81 -2.96 -4.93
CA GLY A 150 0.83 -4.26 -5.61
C GLY A 150 0.00 -4.32 -6.91
N GLY A 151 -1.03 -3.49 -7.02
CA GLY A 151 -1.96 -3.46 -8.15
C GLY A 151 -3.37 -3.80 -7.71
N LYS A 152 -4.37 -3.44 -8.51
CA LYS A 152 -5.81 -3.55 -8.15
C LYS A 152 -6.20 -2.87 -6.84
N ASN A 153 -5.36 -1.98 -6.30
CA ASN A 153 -5.66 -1.24 -5.08
C ASN A 153 -6.77 -0.22 -5.33
N HIS A 154 -7.62 0.02 -4.33
CA HIS A 154 -8.59 1.11 -4.34
C HIS A 154 -8.00 2.29 -3.57
N ILE A 155 -7.73 3.39 -4.26
CA ILE A 155 -6.97 4.52 -3.74
C ILE A 155 -7.87 5.74 -3.65
N LEU A 156 -8.14 6.20 -2.44
CA LEU A 156 -8.77 7.48 -2.16
C LEU A 156 -7.68 8.53 -1.94
N LEU A 157 -7.69 9.58 -2.75
CA LEU A 157 -6.80 10.71 -2.61
C LEU A 157 -7.55 11.87 -1.94
N ASN A 158 -7.15 12.21 -0.72
CA ASN A 158 -7.63 13.41 -0.02
C ASN A 158 -6.75 14.63 -0.30
N THR A 159 -5.51 14.44 -0.78
CA THR A 159 -4.56 15.52 -1.07
C THR A 159 -4.28 15.67 -2.57
N SER A 160 -4.09 16.92 -3.02
CA SER A 160 -3.94 17.27 -4.44
C SER A 160 -2.48 17.28 -4.93
N ASP A 161 -1.50 17.17 -4.04
CA ASP A 161 -0.06 17.25 -4.33
C ASP A 161 0.63 15.88 -4.44
N THR A 162 -0.10 14.78 -4.22
CA THR A 162 0.40 13.41 -4.48
C THR A 162 0.94 13.25 -5.91
N LYS A 163 2.18 12.80 -6.06
CA LYS A 163 2.76 12.39 -7.34
C LYS A 163 2.36 10.94 -7.64
N ILE A 164 1.83 10.67 -8.82
CA ILE A 164 1.31 9.34 -9.18
C ILE A 164 2.04 8.83 -10.41
N THR A 165 2.64 7.66 -10.26
CA THR A 165 3.34 6.94 -11.32
C THR A 165 2.67 5.58 -11.52
N VAL A 166 2.19 5.31 -12.73
CA VAL A 166 1.44 4.09 -13.06
C VAL A 166 2.29 3.22 -13.98
N LEU A 167 2.40 1.93 -13.65
CA LEU A 167 3.02 0.94 -14.51
C LEU A 167 2.12 0.64 -15.72
N GLN A 168 2.65 0.76 -16.94
CA GLN A 168 1.96 0.39 -18.18
C GLN A 168 2.38 -0.99 -18.69
N THR A 169 1.43 -1.68 -19.30
CA THR A 169 1.70 -2.77 -20.22
C THR A 169 2.28 -2.18 -21.50
N ALA A 170 3.31 -2.81 -22.05
CA ALA A 170 3.68 -2.55 -23.44
C ALA A 170 2.46 -2.96 -24.27
N THR A 171 1.83 -2.00 -24.93
CA THR A 171 0.85 -2.29 -25.98
C THR A 171 1.63 -2.93 -27.12
N ASN A 172 1.51 -4.25 -27.27
CA ASN A 172 1.83 -4.92 -28.52
C ASN A 172 0.75 -4.61 -29.55
#